data_AF-A0A4U7D6M6-F1
#
_entry.id   AF-A0A4U7D6M6-F1
#
_cell.length_a   1.000
_cell.length_b   1.000
_cell.length_c   1.000
_cell.angle_alpha   90.00
_cell.angle_beta   90.00
_cell.angle_gamma   90.00
#
_symmetry.space_group_name_H-M   'P 1'
#
loop_
_entity.id
_entity.type
_entity.pdbx_description
1 polymer ?
#
loop_
_entity_poly.entity_id
_entity_poly.type
_entity_poly.pdbx_seq_one_letter_code
_entity_poly.pdbx_strand_id
1 'polypeptide(L)'
;ELQSMLYSVAANSQQTFDELLQGVHNRIEKIPIDDRLTQLFNHVPDSDDPHLDFRQVIDEDAVIIIDTGALHSASQQALTRTVLSKLWTALQRRARTTDSDERPLVNLYLEEAAQLVTSGIVDELLSQSRSFGCSVTLATQFPDQLRLREEAAYVELLN
;
A
#
# COMPACT_ATOMS: atom_id res chain seq x y z
N GLU A 1 -5.82 -4.13 -22.92
CA GLU A 1 -4.80 -5.19 -23.09
C GLU A 1 -5.03 -6.39 -22.17
N LEU A 2 -5.23 -6.22 -20.86
CA LEU A 2 -5.57 -7.35 -19.96
C LEU A 2 -6.85 -8.10 -20.39
N GLN A 3 -7.86 -7.35 -20.82
CA GLN A 3 -9.15 -7.89 -21.26
C GLN A 3 -9.02 -8.69 -22.58
N SER A 4 -8.12 -8.30 -23.49
CA SER A 4 -7.88 -9.05 -24.73
C SER A 4 -7.00 -10.28 -24.50
N MET A 5 -6.04 -10.20 -23.57
CA MET A 5 -5.28 -11.37 -23.10
C MET A 5 -6.19 -12.41 -22.42
N LEU A 6 -7.11 -11.97 -21.55
CA LEU A 6 -8.07 -12.84 -20.88
C LEU A 6 -9.03 -13.53 -21.87
N TYR A 7 -9.51 -12.80 -22.89
CA TYR A 7 -10.35 -13.36 -23.94
C TYR A 7 -9.60 -14.39 -24.80
N SER A 8 -8.33 -14.13 -25.13
CA SER A 8 -7.54 -15.03 -25.97
C SER A 8 -7.12 -16.32 -25.26
N VAL A 9 -7.02 -16.30 -23.93
CA VAL A 9 -6.71 -17.49 -23.12
C VAL A 9 -7.98 -18.30 -22.82
N ALA A 10 -9.11 -17.64 -22.54
CA ALA A 10 -10.40 -18.33 -22.37
C ALA A 10 -10.84 -19.08 -23.65
N ALA A 11 -10.39 -18.63 -24.82
CA ALA A 11 -10.69 -19.27 -26.11
C ALA A 11 -9.91 -20.57 -26.38
N ASN A 12 -8.79 -20.84 -25.66
CA ASN A 12 -7.82 -21.86 -26.09
C ASN A 12 -7.71 -23.12 -25.21
N SER A 13 -8.47 -23.24 -24.12
CA SER A 13 -8.91 -24.51 -23.48
C SER A 13 -9.30 -24.24 -22.04
N GLN A 14 -10.37 -24.90 -21.60
CA GLN A 14 -10.85 -24.89 -20.21
C GLN A 14 -9.72 -25.21 -19.21
N GLN A 15 -8.80 -26.08 -19.60
CA GLN A 15 -7.65 -26.50 -18.80
C GLN A 15 -6.64 -25.36 -18.53
N THR A 16 -6.37 -24.48 -19.50
CA THR A 16 -5.46 -23.34 -19.29
C THR A 16 -6.08 -22.28 -18.38
N PHE A 17 -7.41 -22.11 -18.47
CA PHE A 17 -8.17 -21.25 -17.56
C PHE A 17 -8.19 -21.83 -16.13
N ASP A 18 -8.38 -23.14 -15.99
CA ASP A 18 -8.34 -23.84 -14.71
C ASP A 18 -6.95 -23.78 -14.06
N GLU A 19 -5.86 -23.92 -14.83
CA GLU A 19 -4.49 -23.78 -14.31
C GLU A 19 -4.18 -22.35 -13.84
N LEU A 20 -4.65 -21.33 -14.57
CA LEU A 20 -4.51 -19.94 -14.15
C LEU A 20 -5.37 -19.61 -12.92
N LEU A 21 -6.61 -20.09 -12.89
CA LEU A 21 -7.48 -19.96 -11.71
C LEU A 21 -6.90 -20.71 -10.53
N GLN A 22 -6.31 -21.88 -10.71
CA GLN A 22 -5.67 -22.65 -9.64
C GLN A 22 -4.38 -21.98 -9.16
N GLY A 23 -3.65 -21.27 -10.03
CA GLY A 23 -2.52 -20.43 -9.66
C GLY A 23 -2.92 -19.21 -8.83
N VAL A 24 -4.05 -18.58 -9.18
CA VAL A 24 -4.65 -17.48 -8.41
C VAL A 24 -5.23 -17.99 -7.10
N HIS A 25 -5.95 -19.11 -7.14
CA HIS A 25 -6.55 -19.77 -5.98
C HIS A 25 -5.49 -20.23 -4.99
N ASN A 26 -4.41 -20.88 -5.43
CA ASN A 26 -3.28 -21.24 -4.56
C ASN A 26 -2.57 -20.01 -3.96
N ARG A 27 -2.59 -18.85 -4.62
CA ARG A 27 -2.05 -17.59 -4.06
C ARG A 27 -3.03 -16.92 -3.09
N ILE A 28 -4.34 -17.10 -3.28
CA ILE A 28 -5.42 -16.61 -2.40
C ILE A 28 -5.62 -17.55 -1.19
N GLU A 29 -5.49 -18.85 -1.32
CA GLU A 29 -5.59 -19.85 -0.24
C GLU A 29 -4.36 -19.84 0.67
N LYS A 30 -3.18 -19.46 0.15
CA LYS A 30 -1.99 -19.16 0.97
C LYS A 30 -2.10 -17.89 1.78
N ILE A 31 -3.24 -17.24 1.68
CA ILE A 31 -3.64 -16.18 2.55
C ILE A 31 -4.58 -16.78 3.62
N PRO A 32 -4.09 -17.44 4.68
CA PRO A 32 -4.77 -17.31 5.95
C PRO A 32 -4.51 -15.85 6.37
N ILE A 33 -5.21 -14.92 5.70
CA ILE A 33 -5.31 -13.53 6.11
C ILE A 33 -6.01 -13.72 7.44
N ASP A 34 -5.22 -13.55 8.50
CA ASP A 34 -5.66 -13.35 9.88
C ASP A 34 -7.13 -12.89 9.90
N ASP A 35 -7.98 -13.51 10.72
CA ASP A 35 -9.43 -13.18 10.77
C ASP A 35 -9.68 -11.67 10.81
N ARG A 36 -8.75 -10.91 11.42
CA ARG A 36 -8.72 -9.45 11.47
C ARG A 36 -8.58 -8.80 10.09
N LEU A 37 -7.67 -9.29 9.25
CA LEU A 37 -7.53 -8.83 7.87
C LEU A 37 -8.73 -9.24 7.02
N THR A 38 -9.32 -10.42 7.26
CA THR A 38 -10.50 -10.88 6.52
C THR A 38 -11.66 -9.92 6.75
N GLN A 39 -11.85 -9.48 7.99
CA GLN A 39 -12.84 -8.46 8.34
C GLN A 39 -12.51 -7.13 7.67
N LEU A 40 -11.26 -6.65 7.74
CA LEU A 40 -10.86 -5.36 7.15
C LEU A 40 -11.02 -5.31 5.63
N PHE A 41 -10.68 -6.39 4.91
CA PHE A 41 -10.72 -6.42 3.44
C PHE A 41 -12.09 -6.71 2.84
N ASN A 42 -12.97 -7.39 3.58
CA ASN A 42 -14.33 -7.69 3.12
C ASN A 42 -15.38 -6.72 3.69
N HIS A 43 -14.96 -5.72 4.46
CA HIS A 43 -15.87 -4.72 4.98
C HIS A 43 -16.30 -3.75 3.86
N VAL A 44 -17.61 -3.75 3.60
CA VAL A 44 -18.28 -2.72 2.80
C VAL A 44 -19.05 -1.85 3.79
N PRO A 45 -18.62 -0.61 4.05
CA PRO A 45 -19.24 0.21 5.08
C PRO A 45 -20.65 0.67 4.67
N ASP A 46 -21.62 0.50 5.56
CA ASP A 46 -22.90 1.22 5.52
C ASP A 46 -22.76 2.61 6.17
N SER A 47 -23.83 3.43 6.18
CA SER A 47 -23.75 4.87 6.54
C SER A 47 -23.16 5.15 7.93
N ASP A 48 -23.31 4.22 8.87
CA ASP A 48 -22.86 4.37 10.26
C ASP A 48 -21.66 3.47 10.61
N ASP A 49 -21.14 2.71 9.64
CA ASP A 49 -20.06 1.77 9.88
C ASP A 49 -18.68 2.47 9.93
N PRO A 50 -17.84 2.14 10.93
CA PRO A 50 -16.49 2.69 11.02
C PRO A 50 -15.62 2.29 9.84
N HIS A 51 -15.13 3.28 9.09
CA HIS A 51 -14.17 3.08 8.02
C HIS A 51 -13.16 4.23 7.96
N LEU A 52 -11.96 3.93 7.46
CA LEU A 52 -10.93 4.93 7.24
C LEU A 52 -10.95 5.39 5.77
N ASP A 53 -11.26 6.66 5.54
CA ASP A 53 -11.14 7.31 4.24
C ASP A 53 -10.08 8.41 4.30
N PHE A 54 -8.91 8.16 3.69
CA PHE A 54 -7.82 9.14 3.65
C PHE A 54 -8.25 10.48 3.04
N ARG A 55 -9.23 10.52 2.14
CA ARG A 55 -9.71 11.77 1.53
C ARG A 55 -10.37 12.71 2.54
N GLN A 56 -10.83 12.19 3.67
CA GLN A 56 -11.50 12.96 4.72
C GLN A 56 -10.53 13.43 5.81
N VAL A 57 -9.30 12.92 5.85
CA VAL A 57 -8.37 13.13 6.96
C VAL A 57 -7.06 13.79 6.53
N ILE A 58 -6.66 13.71 5.25
CA ILE A 58 -5.39 14.28 4.77
C ILE A 58 -5.34 15.82 4.83
N ASP A 59 -6.49 16.46 4.98
CA ASP A 59 -6.60 17.93 5.10
C ASP A 59 -6.94 18.36 6.54
N GLU A 60 -7.09 17.40 7.46
CA GLU A 60 -7.43 17.65 8.86
C GLU A 60 -6.18 17.68 9.75
N ASP A 61 -6.25 18.40 10.87
CA ASP A 61 -5.22 18.35 11.92
C ASP A 61 -5.41 17.07 12.75
N ALA A 62 -4.98 15.96 12.17
CA ALA A 62 -5.20 14.62 12.70
C ALA A 62 -3.92 13.78 12.72
N VAL A 63 -3.83 12.91 13.74
CA VAL A 63 -2.78 11.89 13.85
C VAL A 63 -3.42 10.51 13.73
N ILE A 64 -2.94 9.74 12.75
CA ILE A 64 -3.40 8.37 12.51
C ILE A 64 -2.26 7.42 12.86
N ILE A 65 -2.51 6.53 13.81
CA ILE A 65 -1.57 5.48 14.21
C ILE A 65 -2.16 4.14 13.76
N ILE A 66 -1.39 3.39 12.98
CA ILE A 66 -1.78 2.06 12.51
C ILE A 66 -0.85 1.06 13.18
N ASP A 67 -1.32 0.45 14.25
CA ASP A 67 -0.60 -0.60 14.95
C ASP A 67 -0.69 -1.91 14.17
N THR A 68 0.47 -2.41 13.74
CA THR A 68 0.59 -3.68 13.03
C THR A 68 1.39 -4.73 13.80
N GLY A 69 1.82 -4.43 15.04
CA GLY A 69 2.75 -5.27 15.81
C GLY A 69 2.20 -6.64 16.22
N ALA A 70 0.87 -6.79 16.22
CA ALA A 70 0.21 -8.07 16.50
C ALA A 70 0.02 -8.96 15.24
N LEU A 71 0.32 -8.45 14.04
CA LEU A 71 0.12 -9.17 12.80
C LEU A 71 1.34 -10.01 12.43
N HIS A 72 1.11 -11.14 11.76
CA HIS A 72 2.21 -11.86 11.12
C HIS A 72 2.81 -11.04 9.96
N SER A 73 4.07 -11.29 9.60
CA SER A 73 4.82 -10.47 8.63
C SER A 73 4.11 -10.31 7.27
N ALA A 74 3.54 -11.39 6.73
CA ALA A 74 2.77 -11.34 5.49
C ALA A 74 1.51 -10.45 5.60
N SER A 75 0.81 -10.54 6.73
CA SER A 75 -0.38 -9.75 7.05
C SER A 75 -0.05 -8.27 7.23
N GLN A 76 1.02 -7.96 7.96
CA GLN A 76 1.55 -6.62 8.14
C GLN A 76 1.89 -5.98 6.79
N GLN A 77 2.62 -6.69 5.92
CA GLN A 77 2.96 -6.21 4.59
C GLN A 77 1.72 -5.93 3.73
N ALA A 78 0.74 -6.83 3.75
CA ALA A 78 -0.50 -6.66 2.99
C ALA A 78 -1.33 -5.45 3.47
N LEU A 79 -1.44 -5.27 4.79
CA LEU A 79 -2.13 -4.14 5.39
C LEU A 79 -1.43 -2.82 5.07
N THR A 80 -0.13 -2.74 5.33
CA THR A 80 0.67 -1.53 5.07
C THR A 80 0.61 -1.15 3.59
N ARG A 81 0.73 -2.11 2.67
CA ARG A 81 0.62 -1.84 1.24
C ARG A 81 -0.75 -1.28 0.86
N THR A 82 -1.82 -1.83 1.42
CA THR A 82 -3.19 -1.36 1.19
C THR A 82 -3.35 0.08 1.68
N VAL A 83 -2.94 0.34 2.91
CA VAL A 83 -3.00 1.67 3.54
C VAL A 83 -2.24 2.68 2.69
N LEU A 84 -1.01 2.37 2.31
CA LEU A 84 -0.17 3.25 1.49
C LEU A 84 -0.78 3.51 0.12
N SER A 85 -1.34 2.48 -0.53
CA SER A 85 -2.04 2.64 -1.81
C SER A 85 -3.26 3.57 -1.70
N LYS A 86 -4.04 3.46 -0.61
CA LYS A 86 -5.20 4.34 -0.37
C LYS A 86 -4.78 5.78 -0.09
N LEU A 87 -3.77 5.98 0.76
CA LEU A 87 -3.19 7.29 1.01
C LEU A 87 -2.67 7.92 -0.28
N TRP A 88 -1.90 7.15 -1.07
CA TRP A 88 -1.35 7.60 -2.34
C TRP A 88 -2.43 8.04 -3.33
N THR A 89 -3.48 7.24 -3.45
CA THR A 89 -4.63 7.56 -4.30
C THR A 89 -5.32 8.86 -3.85
N ALA A 90 -5.45 9.08 -2.54
CA ALA A 90 -6.04 10.29 -1.99
C ALA A 90 -5.16 11.52 -2.27
N LEU A 91 -3.85 11.42 -2.06
CA LEU A 91 -2.87 12.46 -2.34
C LEU A 91 -2.84 12.85 -3.83
N GLN A 92 -2.77 11.87 -4.74
CA GLN A 92 -2.82 12.11 -6.18
C GLN A 92 -4.11 12.81 -6.60
N ARG A 93 -5.25 12.43 -6.02
CA ARG A 93 -6.53 13.07 -6.31
C ARG A 93 -6.54 14.52 -5.82
N ARG A 94 -6.11 14.75 -4.57
CA ARG A 94 -5.99 16.10 -3.99
C ARG A 94 -5.11 17.00 -4.85
N ALA A 95 -4.01 16.44 -5.37
CA ALA A 95 -3.07 17.17 -6.22
C ALA A 95 -3.64 17.62 -7.57
N ARG A 96 -4.76 17.04 -8.02
CA ARG A 96 -5.46 17.45 -9.25
C ARG A 96 -6.54 18.49 -9.00
N THR A 97 -6.99 18.65 -7.75
CA THR A 97 -8.16 19.46 -7.41
C THR A 97 -7.85 20.67 -6.52
N THR A 98 -6.66 20.72 -5.95
CA THR A 98 -6.24 21.72 -4.94
C THR A 98 -4.87 22.23 -5.33
N ASP A 99 -4.60 23.54 -5.28
CA ASP A 99 -3.29 24.09 -5.63
C ASP A 99 -2.21 23.70 -4.61
N SER A 100 -0.93 23.69 -5.00
CA SER A 100 0.16 23.22 -4.13
C SER A 100 0.24 23.97 -2.81
N ASP A 101 -0.03 25.27 -2.86
CA ASP A 101 0.16 26.20 -1.73
C ASP A 101 -0.99 26.12 -0.72
N GLU A 102 -2.09 25.47 -1.10
CA GLU A 102 -3.30 25.29 -0.28
C GLU A 102 -3.36 23.91 0.37
N ARG A 103 -2.41 23.01 0.08
CA ARG A 103 -2.40 21.63 0.59
C ARG A 103 -1.68 21.57 1.94
N PRO A 104 -2.34 21.12 3.02
CA PRO A 104 -1.63 20.73 4.23
C PRO A 104 -0.61 19.61 3.95
N LEU A 105 0.58 19.75 4.53
CA LEU A 105 1.65 18.75 4.40
C LEU A 105 1.25 17.50 5.18
N VAL A 106 1.15 16.37 4.48
CA VAL A 106 0.95 15.07 5.12
C VAL A 106 2.32 14.50 5.49
N ASN A 107 2.51 14.14 6.75
CA ASN A 107 3.74 13.51 7.23
C ASN A 107 3.50 12.01 7.41
N LEU A 108 4.16 11.19 6.60
CA LEU A 108 4.10 9.73 6.65
C LEU A 108 5.36 9.19 7.35
N TYR A 109 5.17 8.51 8.48
CA TYR A 109 6.23 7.80 9.19
C TYR A 109 6.10 6.29 8.93
N LEU A 110 7.13 5.70 8.32
CA LEU A 110 7.19 4.27 8.05
C LEU A 110 8.23 3.60 8.94
N GLU A 111 7.75 2.95 9.99
CA GLU A 111 8.57 2.07 10.82
C GLU A 111 8.79 0.71 10.14
N GLU A 112 9.94 0.09 10.42
CA GLU A 112 10.39 -1.18 9.83
C GLU A 112 10.49 -1.18 8.29
N ALA A 113 10.81 -0.02 7.70
CA ALA A 113 10.83 0.20 6.24
C ALA A 113 11.62 -0.88 5.46
N ALA A 114 12.70 -1.43 6.04
CA ALA A 114 13.50 -2.48 5.42
C ALA A 114 12.71 -3.76 5.05
N GLN A 115 11.62 -4.05 5.75
CA GLN A 115 10.73 -5.17 5.44
C GLN A 115 9.73 -4.86 4.30
N LEU A 116 9.45 -3.57 4.07
CA LEU A 116 8.47 -3.09 3.08
C LEU A 116 9.11 -2.86 1.70
N VAL A 117 10.40 -2.56 1.67
CA VAL A 117 11.22 -2.24 0.49
C VAL A 117 11.21 -3.32 -0.60
N THR A 118 11.00 -4.60 -0.24
CA THR A 118 10.90 -5.68 -1.24
C THR A 118 9.71 -5.56 -2.20
N SER A 119 8.79 -4.63 -1.95
CA SER A 119 7.57 -4.45 -2.75
C SER A 119 7.63 -3.32 -3.80
N GLY A 120 8.73 -2.55 -3.87
CA GLY A 120 8.89 -1.42 -4.79
C GLY A 120 8.01 -0.19 -4.50
N ILE A 121 7.13 -0.27 -3.50
CA ILE A 121 6.23 0.83 -3.13
C ILE A 121 6.97 2.01 -2.49
N VAL A 122 8.13 1.75 -1.87
CA VAL A 122 8.92 2.77 -1.20
C VAL A 122 9.56 3.71 -2.22
N ASP A 123 10.11 3.19 -3.32
CA ASP A 123 10.68 4.00 -4.42
C ASP A 123 9.66 4.98 -5.02
N GLU A 124 8.45 4.49 -5.32
CA GLU A 124 7.38 5.33 -5.87
C GLU A 124 6.94 6.41 -4.85
N LEU A 125 6.88 6.07 -3.57
CA LEU A 125 6.58 7.03 -2.51
C LEU A 125 7.68 8.07 -2.37
N LEU A 126 8.94 7.68 -2.34
CA LEU A 126 10.06 8.62 -2.18
C LEU A 126 10.19 9.55 -3.38
N SER A 127 10.05 9.03 -4.59
CA SER A 127 10.22 9.80 -5.82
C SER A 127 9.13 10.84 -6.05
N GLN A 128 7.87 10.54 -5.69
CA GLN A 128 6.73 11.40 -6.04
C GLN A 128 6.07 12.12 -4.85
N SER A 129 6.29 11.69 -3.61
CA SER A 129 5.59 12.21 -2.42
C SER A 129 5.62 13.73 -2.30
N ARG A 130 6.78 14.34 -2.56
CA ARG A 130 6.96 15.79 -2.50
C ARG A 130 6.02 16.54 -3.44
N SER A 131 5.75 16.01 -4.64
CA SER A 131 4.86 16.65 -5.62
C SER A 131 3.39 16.68 -5.17
N PHE A 132 3.01 15.81 -4.22
CA PHE A 132 1.65 15.70 -3.70
C PHE A 132 1.49 16.30 -2.29
N GLY A 133 2.50 17.02 -1.79
CA GLY A 133 2.49 17.59 -0.45
C GLY A 133 2.53 16.50 0.63
N CYS A 134 3.34 15.46 0.41
CA CYS A 134 3.60 14.40 1.38
C CYS A 134 5.11 14.33 1.68
N SER A 135 5.45 14.30 2.96
CA SER A 135 6.79 14.02 3.46
C SER A 135 6.83 12.58 3.94
N VAL A 136 7.90 11.85 3.62
CA VAL A 136 8.07 10.44 4.03
C VAL A 136 9.30 10.35 4.92
N THR A 137 9.13 9.79 6.11
CA THR A 137 10.21 9.49 7.06
C THR A 137 10.30 7.98 7.22
N LEU A 138 11.47 7.42 6.92
CA LEU A 138 11.73 5.98 7.07
C LEU A 138 12.48 5.74 8.38
N ALA A 139 11.97 4.81 9.20
CA ALA A 139 12.64 4.35 10.41
C ALA A 139 12.92 2.84 10.32
N THR A 140 14.16 2.42 10.59
CA THR A 140 14.53 1.01 10.62
C THR A 140 15.64 0.73 11.62
N GLN A 141 15.60 -0.44 12.25
CA GLN A 141 16.67 -0.93 13.12
C GLN A 141 17.82 -1.58 12.32
N PHE A 142 17.58 -1.91 11.04
CA PHE A 142 18.54 -2.63 10.19
C PHE A 142 18.83 -1.87 8.89
N PRO A 143 19.56 -0.74 8.95
CA PRO A 143 19.81 0.11 7.78
C PRO A 143 20.63 -0.59 6.68
N ASP A 144 21.51 -1.53 7.04
CA ASP A 144 22.26 -2.33 6.05
C ASP A 144 21.36 -3.18 5.14
N GLN A 145 20.21 -3.64 5.64
CA GLN A 145 19.24 -4.38 4.82
C GLN A 145 18.57 -3.47 3.79
N LEU A 146 18.40 -2.20 4.12
CA LEU A 146 17.87 -1.19 3.20
C LEU A 146 18.90 -0.93 2.08
N ARG A 147 20.16 -0.72 2.44
CA ARG A 147 21.25 -0.51 1.46
C ARG A 147 21.38 -1.65 0.45
N LEU A 148 21.27 -2.90 0.91
CA LEU A 148 21.38 -4.09 0.06
C LEU A 148 20.21 -4.27 -0.92
N ARG A 149 19.04 -3.70 -0.58
CA ARG A 149 17.81 -3.86 -1.36
C ARG A 149 17.50 -2.65 -2.24
N GLU A 150 17.75 -1.45 -1.73
CA GLU A 150 17.39 -0.20 -2.39
C GLU A 150 18.29 0.95 -1.90
N GLU A 151 19.27 1.33 -2.74
CA GLU A 151 20.24 2.37 -2.42
C GLU A 151 19.60 3.75 -2.27
N ALA A 152 18.58 4.07 -3.07
CA ALA A 152 17.86 5.34 -3.00
C ALA A 152 17.12 5.52 -1.66
N ALA A 153 16.38 4.50 -1.21
CA ALA A 153 15.73 4.51 0.10
C ALA A 153 16.74 4.57 1.25
N TYR A 154 17.91 3.94 1.09
CA TYR A 154 18.99 4.04 2.06
C TYR A 154 19.56 5.46 2.17
N VAL A 155 19.72 6.17 1.06
CA VAL A 155 20.15 7.58 1.07
C VAL A 155 19.11 8.47 1.77
N GLU A 156 17.81 8.27 1.49
CA GLU A 156 16.77 9.07 2.15
C GLU A 156 16.70 8.79 3.67
N LEU A 157 17.00 7.57 4.10
CA LEU A 157 17.10 7.26 5.54
C LEU A 157 18.23 8.01 6.26
N LEU A 158 19.28 8.41 5.54
CA LEU A 158 20.42 9.13 6.10
C LEU A 158 20.25 10.65 6.09
N ASN A 159 19.22 11.17 5.41
CA ASN A 159 18.91 12.60 5.31
C ASN A 159 17.93 13.04 6.41
#